data_AF-A0A239D4U7-F1
#
_entry.id   AF-A0A239D4U7-F1
#
_cell.length_a   1.000
_cell.length_b   1.000
_cell.length_c   1.000
_cell.angle_alpha   90.00
_cell.angle_beta   90.00
_cell.angle_gamma   90.00
#
_symmetry.space_group_name_H-M   'P 1'
#
loop_
_entity.id
_entity.type
_entity.pdbx_description
1 polymer ?
#
loop_
_entity_poly.entity_id
_entity_poly.type
_entity_poly.pdbx_seq_one_letter_code
_entity_poly.pdbx_strand_id
1 'polypeptide(L)' 'MKAMLAGFAASVVIAIGAWYGANHLGFSSEEVYTGTNVRLE' A
#
# COMPACT_ATOMS: atom_id res chain seq x y z
N MET A 1 -21.04 1.90 -19.03
CA MET A 1 -20.21 0.74 -18.64
C MET A 1 -18.70 0.96 -18.85
N LYS A 2 -18.25 1.41 -20.03
CA LYS A 2 -16.80 1.62 -20.33
C LYS A 2 -16.10 2.58 -19.36
N ALA A 3 -16.76 3.66 -18.96
CA ALA A 3 -16.24 4.60 -17.97
C ALA A 3 -16.07 3.99 -16.57
N MET A 4 -16.97 3.09 -16.16
CA MET A 4 -16.84 2.38 -14.87
C MET A 4 -15.66 1.40 -14.89
N LEU A 5 -15.47 0.68 -16.00
CA LEU A 5 -14.32 -0.21 -16.18
C LEU A 5 -12.99 0.56 -16.22
N ALA A 6 -12.97 1.74 -16.84
CA ALA A 6 -11.79 2.60 -16.84
C ALA A 6 -11.47 3.14 -15.44
N GLY A 7 -12.49 3.57 -14.68
CA GLY A 7 -12.31 4.00 -13.29
C GLY A 7 -11.82 2.87 -12.38
N PHE A 8 -12.35 1.65 -12.58
CA PHE A 8 -11.89 0.47 -11.87
C PHE A 8 -10.42 0.15 -12.20
N ALA A 9 -10.05 0.12 -13.49
CA ALA A 9 -8.67 -0.11 -13.92
C ALA A 9 -7.71 0.95 -13.36
N ALA A 10 -8.11 2.23 -13.37
CA ALA A 10 -7.33 3.31 -12.77
C ALA A 10 -7.11 3.10 -11.26
N SER A 11 -8.15 2.68 -10.53
CA SER A 11 -8.04 2.43 -9.09
C SER A 11 -7.04 1.31 -8.75
N VAL A 12 -6.99 0.25 -9.57
CA VAL A 12 -6.03 -0.86 -9.42
C VAL A 12 -4.60 -0.37 -9.61
N VAL A 13 -4.35 0.44 -10.65
CA VAL A 13 -3.01 0.98 -10.93
C VAL A 13 -2.54 1.89 -9.78
N ILE A 14 -3.44 2.74 -9.27
CA ILE A 14 -3.15 3.62 -8.13
C ILE A 14 -2.85 2.80 -6.87
N ALA A 15 -3.62 1.74 -6.60
CA ALA A 15 -3.40 0.88 -5.44
C ALA A 15 -2.04 0.18 -5.48
N ILE A 16 -1.64 -0.35 -6.64
CA ILE A 16 -0.33 -1.00 -6.83
C ILE A 16 0.80 0.02 -6.63
N GLY A 17 0.68 1.20 -7.23
CA GLY A 17 1.65 2.28 -7.09
C GLY A 17 1.78 2.77 -5.65
N ALA A 18 0.66 2.87 -4.93
CA ALA A 18 0.63 3.24 -3.51
C ALA A 18 1.30 2.16 -2.64
N TRP A 19 1.06 0.88 -2.90
CA TRP A 19 1.69 -0.21 -2.15
C TRP A 19 3.21 -0.25 -2.35
N TYR A 20 3.67 -0.17 -3.61
CA TYR A 20 5.10 -0.16 -3.92
C TYR A 20 5.78 1.12 -3.40
N GLY A 21 5.16 2.28 -3.62
CA GLY A 21 5.66 3.56 -3.15
C GLY A 21 5.71 3.66 -1.63
N ALA A 22 4.66 3.22 -0.92
CA ALA A 22 4.64 3.20 0.54
C ALA A 22 5.74 2.29 1.12
N ASN A 23 5.98 1.13 0.51
CA ASN A 23 7.07 0.25 0.90
C ASN A 23 8.45 0.89 0.68
N HIS A 24 8.66 1.61 -0.42
CA HIS A 24 9.98 2.20 -0.72
C HIS A 24 10.25 3.52 -0.01
N LEU A 25 9.19 4.26 0.36
CA LEU A 25 9.28 5.54 1.07
C LEU A 25 9.31 5.37 2.61
N GLY A 26 9.40 4.13 3.12
CA GLY A 26 9.46 3.86 4.56
C GLY A 26 8.13 4.04 5.29
N PHE A 27 7.01 4.06 4.58
CA PHE A 27 5.66 4.09 5.16
C PHE A 27 5.08 2.69 5.41
N SER A 28 5.86 1.63 5.15
CA SER A 28 5.47 0.26 5.48
C SER A 28 5.16 0.17 6.98
N SER A 29 3.93 -0.24 7.33
CA SER A 29 3.58 -0.47 8.74
C SER A 29 4.46 -1.53 9.39
N GLU A 30 5.00 -2.46 8.59
CA GLU A 30 6.00 -3.42 9.08
C GLU A 30 7.28 -2.71 9.50
N GLU A 31 7.82 -1.79 8.70
CA GLU A 31 9.04 -1.05 9.04
C GLU A 31 8.82 -0.05 10.20
N VAL A 32 7.67 0.64 10.21
CA VAL A 32 7.38 1.67 11.23
C VAL A 32 7.00 1.07 12.58
N TYR A 33 6.27 -0.04 12.59
CA TYR A 33 5.71 -0.64 13.81
C TYR A 33 6.27 -2.01 14.14
N THR A 34 7.22 -2.56 13.38
CA THR A 34 7.90 -3.82 13.73
C THR A 34 9.34 -3.52 14.13
N GLY A 35 9.66 -3.77 15.39
CA GLY A 35 11.00 -3.66 15.94
C GLY A 35 11.06 -4.44 17.25
N THR A 36 12.27 -4.69 17.76
CA THR A 36 12.50 -5.51 18.97
C THR A 36 11.72 -5.06 20.20
N ASN A 37 11.17 -3.83 20.19
CA ASN A 37 10.35 -3.25 21.25
C ASN A 37 8.85 -3.57 21.15
N VAL A 38 8.37 -4.19 20.06
CA VAL A 38 6.99 -4.66 19.95
C VAL A 38 6.93 -6.06 20.53
N ARG A 39 6.73 -6.12 21.85
CA ARG A 39 6.49 -7.36 22.59
C ARG A 39 5.13 -7.91 22.15
N LEU A 40 5.17 -8.91 21.26
CA LEU A 40 4.02 -9.74 20.91
C LEU A 40 3.97 -10.90 21.91
N GLU A 41 3.46 -10.63 23.10
CA GLU A 41 3.13 -11.64 24.12
C GLU A 41 1.67 -11.51 24.53
#